data_AF-A0A969AU71-F1
#
_entry.id   AF-A0A969AU71-F1
#
_cell.length_a   1.000
_cell.length_b   1.000
_cell.length_c   1.000
_cell.angle_alpha   90.00
_cell.angle_beta   90.00
_cell.angle_gamma   90.00
#
_symmetry.space_group_name_H-M   'P 1'
#
loop_
_entity.id
_entity.type
_entity.pdbx_description
1 polymer ?
#
loop_
_entity_poly.entity_id
_entity_poly.type
_entity_poly.pdbx_seq_one_letter_code
_entity_poly.pdbx_strand_id
1 'polypeptide(L)'
;MPLPGNRYQYRLIDGDVTGKKSTNGVFINGQLCNERKLQTGDKIMLGESVQMSYLIAQMTQAEFDQYFNADSPQFHSLKEESLDPTGTLMTIIAN
;
A
#
# COMPACT_ATOMS: atom_id res chain seq x y z
N MET A 1 19.54 -6.05 -7.67
CA MET A 1 20.17 -6.69 -6.49
C MET A 1 19.67 -5.97 -5.24
N PRO A 2 19.27 -6.67 -4.16
CA PRO A 2 19.02 -6.02 -2.88
C PRO A 2 20.35 -5.57 -2.26
N LEU A 3 20.35 -4.39 -1.65
CA LEU A 3 21.52 -3.82 -0.97
C LEU A 3 21.62 -4.35 0.48
N PRO A 4 22.83 -4.51 1.04
CA PRO A 4 23.00 -4.95 2.43
C PRO A 4 22.39 -3.90 3.39
N GLY A 5 21.51 -4.33 4.29
CA GLY A 5 20.73 -3.46 5.19
C GLY A 5 19.21 -3.44 4.95
N ASN A 6 18.73 -4.19 3.95
CA ASN A 6 17.34 -4.63 3.71
C ASN A 6 16.19 -3.70 4.14
N ARG A 7 16.27 -2.41 3.76
CA ARG A 7 15.06 -1.58 3.68
C ARG A 7 14.38 -1.85 2.35
N TYR A 8 13.24 -2.53 2.39
CA TYR A 8 12.38 -2.69 1.22
C TYR A 8 11.89 -1.31 0.78
N GLN A 9 12.02 -1.01 -0.51
CA GLN A 9 11.46 0.20 -1.11
C GLN A 9 10.37 -0.22 -2.08
N TYR A 10 9.16 0.29 -1.84
CA TYR A 10 8.01 0.05 -2.70
C TYR A 10 7.86 1.19 -3.70
N ARG A 11 7.37 0.86 -4.89
CA ARG A 11 7.02 1.83 -5.92
C ARG A 11 5.56 1.62 -6.31
N LEU A 12 4.80 2.70 -6.32
CA LEU A 12 3.48 2.75 -6.93
C LEU A 12 3.63 3.17 -8.38
N ILE A 13 2.91 2.48 -9.27
CA ILE A 13 2.82 2.78 -10.70
C ILE A 13 1.34 2.87 -11.04
N ASP A 14 0.94 3.95 -11.69
CA ASP A 14 -0.43 4.12 -12.18
C ASP A 14 -0.64 3.32 -13.47
N GLY A 15 -1.62 2.42 -13.45
CA GLY A 15 -2.03 1.61 -14.59
C GLY A 15 -2.00 0.11 -14.35
N ASP A 16 -2.16 -0.65 -15.43
CA ASP A 16 -2.12 -2.10 -15.44
C ASP A 16 -0.76 -2.65 -15.90
N VAL A 17 -0.65 -3.99 -15.93
CA VAL A 17 0.56 -4.70 -16.35
C VAL A 17 0.96 -4.47 -17.81
N THR A 18 0.04 -3.95 -18.64
CA THR A 18 0.31 -3.60 -20.04
C THR A 18 0.80 -2.15 -20.18
N GLY A 19 0.80 -1.38 -19.09
CA GLY A 19 1.17 0.03 -19.06
C GLY A 19 0.02 0.97 -19.43
N LYS A 20 -1.22 0.45 -19.54
CA LYS A 20 -2.39 1.31 -19.72
C LYS A 20 -2.69 2.03 -18.41
N LYS A 21 -2.68 3.36 -18.44
CA LYS A 21 -2.96 4.20 -17.27
C LYS A 21 -4.38 4.04 -16.76
N SER A 22 -4.59 4.28 -15.47
CA SER A 22 -5.95 4.35 -14.93
C SER A 22 -6.70 5.57 -15.48
N THR A 23 -8.02 5.48 -15.51
CA THR A 23 -8.89 6.55 -16.03
C THR A 23 -8.86 7.80 -15.14
N ASN A 24 -8.81 7.60 -13.81
CA ASN A 24 -8.94 8.68 -12.83
C ASN A 24 -7.58 9.22 -12.35
N GLY A 25 -6.49 8.53 -12.70
CA GLY A 25 -5.16 8.84 -12.21
C GLY A 25 -4.95 8.52 -10.73
N VAL A 26 -3.68 8.54 -10.33
CA VAL A 26 -3.26 8.41 -8.94
C VAL A 26 -2.62 9.71 -8.49
N PHE A 27 -3.06 10.26 -7.36
CA PHE A 27 -2.47 11.45 -6.77
C PHE A 27 -1.74 11.09 -5.49
N ILE A 28 -0.51 11.58 -5.33
CA ILE A 28 0.27 11.39 -4.12
C ILE A 28 0.56 12.76 -3.53
N ASN A 29 0.12 12.98 -2.30
CA ASN A 29 0.20 14.28 -1.62
C ASN A 29 -0.39 15.42 -2.47
N GLY A 30 -1.48 15.13 -3.20
CA GLY A 30 -2.18 16.09 -4.08
C GLY A 30 -1.61 16.24 -5.49
N GLN A 31 -0.51 15.54 -5.83
CA GLN A 31 0.11 15.63 -7.16
C GLN A 31 -0.21 14.40 -8.00
N LEU A 32 -0.67 14.60 -9.25
CA LEU A 32 -0.88 13.51 -10.21
C LEU A 32 0.46 12.81 -10.49
N CYS A 33 0.51 11.49 -10.27
CA CYS A 33 1.71 10.68 -10.34
C CYS A 33 1.51 9.48 -11.27
N ASN A 34 2.41 9.32 -12.24
CA ASN A 34 2.47 8.07 -13.04
C ASN A 34 3.28 6.99 -12.31
N GLU A 35 4.33 7.39 -11.59
CA GLU A 35 5.11 6.51 -10.74
C GLU A 35 5.66 7.28 -9.53
N ARG A 36 5.80 6.58 -8.40
CA ARG A 36 6.39 7.15 -7.18
C ARG A 36 7.01 6.07 -6.34
N LYS A 37 8.26 6.28 -5.94
CA LYS A 37 8.85 5.55 -4.81
C LYS A 37 8.16 6.01 -3.54
N LEU A 38 7.45 5.10 -2.88
CA LEU A 38 6.65 5.42 -1.72
C LEU A 38 7.53 5.74 -0.52
N GLN A 39 7.13 6.78 0.21
CA GLN A 39 7.74 7.18 1.47
C GLN A 39 6.69 7.10 2.58
N THR A 40 7.13 6.66 3.76
CA THR A 40 6.26 6.62 4.93
C THR A 40 5.60 7.98 5.16
N GLY A 41 4.29 7.99 5.30
CA GLY A 41 3.46 9.19 5.42
C GLY A 41 2.83 9.67 4.11
N ASP A 42 3.19 9.09 2.95
CA ASP A 42 2.55 9.44 1.67
C ASP A 42 1.05 9.18 1.73
N LYS A 43 0.25 10.20 1.37
CA LYS A 43 -1.19 10.09 1.16
C LYS A 43 -1.46 9.83 -0.31
N ILE A 44 -2.09 8.70 -0.61
CA ILE A 44 -2.38 8.24 -1.96
C ILE A 44 -3.88 8.39 -2.19
N MET A 45 -4.26 9.04 -3.27
CA MET A 45 -5.64 9.20 -3.72
C MET A 45 -5.81 8.47 -5.06
N LEU A 46 -6.79 7.57 -5.15
CA LEU A 46 -7.18 6.93 -6.41
C LEU A 46 -8.42 7.66 -6.92
N GLY A 47 -8.25 8.52 -7.92
CA GLY A 47 -9.27 9.52 -8.27
C GLY A 47 -9.62 10.42 -7.09
N GLU A 48 -10.89 10.77 -6.94
CA GLU A 48 -11.36 11.74 -5.94
C GLU A 48 -11.97 11.09 -4.68
N SER A 49 -12.30 9.80 -4.71
CA SER A 49 -13.15 9.17 -3.69
C SER A 49 -12.42 8.23 -2.74
N VAL A 50 -11.26 7.69 -3.13
CA VAL A 50 -10.54 6.67 -2.35
C VAL A 50 -9.20 7.23 -1.89
N GLN A 51 -9.00 7.29 -0.57
CA GLN A 51 -7.75 7.72 0.06
C GLN A 51 -7.09 6.56 0.81
N MET A 52 -5.78 6.46 0.69
CA MET A 52 -4.92 5.49 1.38
C MET A 52 -3.69 6.20 1.93
N SER A 53 -3.02 5.60 2.91
CA SER A 53 -1.75 6.09 3.46
C SER A 53 -0.71 4.98 3.44
N TYR A 54 0.52 5.29 3.05
CA TYR A 54 1.63 4.35 3.12
C TYR A 54 2.44 4.55 4.40
N LEU A 55 2.67 3.47 5.17
CA LEU A 55 3.43 3.51 6.43
C LEU A 55 4.35 2.30 6.52
N ILE A 56 5.62 2.52 6.85
CA ILE A 56 6.52 1.49 7.36
C ILE A 56 6.59 1.69 8.88
N ALA A 57 6.00 0.76 9.62
CA ALA A 57 6.09 0.74 11.07
C ALA A 57 7.14 -0.28 11.51
N GLN A 58 7.97 0.10 12.49
CA GLN A 58 8.79 -0.84 13.25
C GLN A 58 8.13 -0.99 14.60
N MET A 59 7.55 -2.15 14.86
CA MET A 59 6.89 -2.47 16.11
C MET A 59 7.20 -3.91 16.49
N THR A 60 7.09 -4.21 17.78
CA THR A 60 7.19 -5.58 18.30
C THR A 60 5.94 -6.38 17.90
N GLN A 61 6.03 -7.71 17.98
CA GLN A 61 4.88 -8.58 17.69
C GLN A 61 3.69 -8.26 18.61
N ALA A 62 3.93 -7.98 19.89
CA ALA A 62 2.87 -7.65 20.84
C ALA A 62 2.17 -6.33 20.50
N GLU A 63 2.93 -5.30 20.10
CA GLU A 63 2.36 -4.03 19.64
C GLU A 63 1.57 -4.21 18.33
N PHE A 64 2.05 -5.07 17.43
CA PHE A 64 1.34 -5.42 16.21
C PHE A 64 0.02 -6.12 16.49
N ASP A 65 0.02 -7.15 17.35
CA ASP A 65 -1.18 -7.89 17.73
C ASP A 65 -2.19 -6.95 18.43
N GLN A 66 -1.72 -6.03 19.27
CA GLN A 66 -2.59 -5.03 19.88
C GLN A 66 -3.18 -4.07 18.85
N TYR A 67 -2.37 -3.54 17.93
CA TYR A 67 -2.83 -2.65 16.86
C TYR A 67 -3.86 -3.33 15.94
N PHE A 68 -3.64 -4.61 15.63
CA PHE A 68 -4.53 -5.41 14.80
C PHE A 68 -5.87 -5.72 15.48
N ASN A 69 -5.86 -5.97 16.80
CA ASN A 69 -7.05 -6.41 17.54
C ASN A 69 -7.85 -5.27 18.21
N ALA A 70 -7.26 -4.08 18.39
CA ALA A 70 -7.89 -2.95 19.08
C ALA A 70 -8.47 -1.92 18.09
N ASP A 71 -9.75 -2.09 17.74
CA ASP A 71 -10.66 -1.06 17.19
C ASP A 71 -10.13 -0.12 16.08
N SER A 72 -10.05 -0.59 14.81
CA SER A 72 -10.17 0.28 13.61
C SER A 72 -10.23 -0.51 12.28
N PRO A 73 -10.75 0.10 11.19
CA PRO A 73 -11.71 -0.49 10.24
C PRO A 73 -11.23 -1.76 9.55
N GLN A 74 -12.08 -2.81 9.51
CA GLN A 74 -11.91 -4.08 8.78
C GLN A 74 -10.52 -4.27 8.15
N PHE A 75 -9.48 -4.39 8.97
CA PHE A 75 -8.14 -4.56 8.47
C PHE A 75 -7.99 -6.04 8.10
N HIS A 76 -8.30 -6.38 6.85
CA HIS A 76 -7.95 -7.69 6.32
C HIS A 76 -6.51 -7.65 5.85
N SER A 77 -5.64 -8.33 6.59
CA SER A 77 -4.27 -8.59 6.14
C SER A 77 -4.31 -9.22 4.76
N LEU A 78 -3.51 -8.70 3.82
CA LEU A 78 -3.29 -9.31 2.49
C LEU A 78 -2.61 -10.69 2.57
N LYS A 79 -2.26 -11.12 3.79
CA LYS A 79 -1.54 -12.35 4.09
C LYS A 79 -2.14 -13.01 5.32
N GLU A 80 -3.13 -13.86 5.10
CA GLU A 80 -3.38 -15.04 5.92
C GLU A 80 -4.01 -16.04 4.95
N GLU A 81 -3.32 -17.09 4.50
CA GLU A 81 -2.59 -18.09 5.28
C GLU A 81 -1.28 -18.50 4.56
N SER A 82 -0.25 -18.90 5.32
CA SER A 82 1.09 -19.16 4.77
C SER A 82 1.09 -20.28 3.72
N LEU A 83 1.58 -19.96 2.51
CA LEU A 83 2.60 -20.71 1.75
C LEU A 83 2.88 -19.92 0.46
N ASP A 84 4.14 -19.48 0.30
CA ASP A 84 4.76 -18.88 -0.89
C ASP A 84 4.77 -17.32 -1.02
N PRO A 85 5.94 -16.67 -1.22
CA PRO A 85 6.18 -15.28 -0.85
C PRO A 85 5.91 -14.23 -1.94
N THR A 86 5.09 -14.50 -2.97
CA THR A 86 4.99 -13.58 -4.14
C THR A 86 3.57 -13.33 -4.67
N GLY A 87 2.55 -13.36 -3.82
CA GLY A 87 1.18 -12.98 -4.19
C GLY A 87 0.75 -11.63 -3.62
N THR A 88 0.16 -10.75 -4.44
CA THR A 88 -0.47 -9.47 -4.03
C THR A 88 -1.93 -9.49 -4.47
N LEU A 89 -2.88 -9.23 -3.57
CA LEU A 89 -4.28 -8.98 -3.88
C LEU A 89 -4.75 -7.68 -3.21
N MET A 90 -5.84 -7.10 -3.72
CA MET A 90 -6.36 -5.76 -3.46
C MET A 90 -7.89 -5.84 -3.39
N THR A 91 -8.54 -4.96 -2.61
CA THR A 91 -9.99 -4.72 -2.70
C THR A 91 -10.29 -3.22 -2.68
N ILE A 92 -11.20 -2.82 -3.56
CA ILE A 92 -11.73 -1.46 -3.73
C ILE A 92 -13.10 -1.38 -3.05
N ILE A 93 -13.33 -0.35 -2.24
CA ILE A 93 -14.65 -0.04 -1.69
C ILE A 93 -15.21 1.13 -2.52
N ALA A 94 -16.35 0.90 -3.16
CA ALA A 94 -17.15 1.94 -3.80
C ALA A 94 -18.22 2.42 -2.81
N ASN A 95 -18.33 3.74 -2.65
CA ASN A 95 -19.48 4.37 -1.98
C ASN A 95 -20.66 4.48 -2.93
#